data_AF-A0A8C6WHK8-F1
#
_entry.id   AF-A0A8C6WHK8-F1
#
_cell.length_a   1.000
_cell.length_b   1.000
_cell.length_c   1.000
_cell.angle_alpha   90.00
_cell.angle_beta   90.00
_cell.angle_gamma   90.00
#
_symmetry.space_group_name_H-M   'P 1'
#
loop_
_entity.id
_entity.type
_entity.pdbx_description
1 polymer ?
#
loop_
_entity_poly.entity_id
_entity_poly.type
_entity_poly.pdbx_seq_one_letter_code
_entity_poly.pdbx_strand_id
1 'polypeptide(L)'
;MICLLVLTVLASCAFGEPCNSVSNRELLLSLNKALLGSLQTQEGLPNPSVHVALRLSHQHSLSHESAHLQRLTSQLHGHIQSSLSQTVPSSPSSPGLLALYLLALKSSCFDLSTVTFTVRGQNDTLLNLLKSVMQREKDEINLSQYHRPSSNYYQYSLGVLGLCVGGVRVEHHVLHKLLKAVEQDYIEQIEAGGTDTFAMAGMALQCVKDLGVHALRAHELNAALTKIQQKLIAARRPDGHIGNQFSTGLAVQALLAMGRQVSECAAAMEAMRTDARNSLYHNPMALSQLLPALQLRSYVTVRTKQCLAEDDSLVLDPPQPEVVVPVRPRVSVSLSVVNSEGAESSYSVEVPQGSSLLHVLEQLASGTTGFTFTKESSLWGPFLSAVNGEQARQSDRRYWHLSAEGAALTQGINDYKIETPQKIVIKNTSY
;
A
#
# COMPACT_ATOMS: atom_id res chain seq x y z
N MET A 1 70.98 6.62 -13.09
CA MET A 1 69.78 7.47 -13.14
C MET A 1 68.72 6.73 -13.94
N ILE A 2 67.66 6.25 -13.27
CA ILE A 2 66.27 6.10 -13.74
C ILE A 2 65.49 5.63 -12.50
N CYS A 3 64.75 6.56 -11.90
CA CYS A 3 63.75 6.27 -10.86
C CYS A 3 62.50 5.72 -11.55
N LEU A 4 62.08 4.51 -11.21
CA LEU A 4 60.75 4.01 -11.54
C LEU A 4 59.82 4.28 -10.36
N LEU A 5 59.00 5.32 -10.52
CA LEU A 5 57.90 5.68 -9.63
C LEU A 5 56.78 4.64 -9.78
N VAL A 6 56.52 3.88 -8.71
CA VAL A 6 55.30 3.09 -8.57
C VAL A 6 54.20 4.02 -8.07
N LEU A 7 53.33 4.46 -8.98
CA LEU A 7 52.09 5.17 -8.64
C LEU A 7 51.05 4.14 -8.16
N THR A 8 50.89 4.02 -6.85
CA THR A 8 49.75 3.34 -6.24
C THR A 8 48.50 4.20 -6.42
N VAL A 9 47.62 3.79 -7.34
CA VAL A 9 46.26 4.33 -7.46
C VAL A 9 45.45 3.83 -6.28
N LEU A 10 45.16 4.72 -5.32
CA LEU A 10 44.18 4.48 -4.26
C LEU A 10 42.79 4.47 -4.91
N ALA A 11 42.25 3.27 -5.14
CA ALA A 11 40.84 3.09 -5.45
C ALA A 11 40.02 3.59 -4.26
N SER A 12 39.35 4.72 -4.44
CA SER A 12 38.39 5.26 -3.49
C SER A 12 37.16 4.35 -3.48
N CYS A 13 37.14 3.37 -2.57
CA CYS A 13 35.92 2.70 -2.20
C CYS A 13 35.01 3.75 -1.54
N ALA A 14 34.03 4.25 -2.28
CA ALA A 14 32.89 4.95 -1.70
C ALA A 14 32.12 3.93 -0.85
N PHE A 15 32.53 3.79 0.42
CA PHE A 15 31.74 3.08 1.42
C PHE A 15 30.46 3.89 1.63
N GLY A 16 29.35 3.40 1.08
CA GLY A 16 28.03 3.84 1.52
C GLY A 16 27.94 3.71 3.04
N GLU A 17 27.28 4.67 3.69
CA GLU A 17 27.08 4.63 5.13
C GLU A 17 26.54 3.26 5.56
N PRO A 18 27.02 2.69 6.68
CA PRO A 18 26.44 1.47 7.19
C PRO A 18 24.94 1.67 7.41
N CYS A 19 24.14 0.63 7.12
CA CYS A 19 22.69 0.64 7.31
C CYS A 19 22.24 1.11 8.73
N ASN A 20 23.15 1.13 9.69
CA ASN A 20 22.94 1.48 11.09
C ASN A 20 23.65 2.80 11.54
N SER A 21 23.87 3.75 10.62
CA SER A 21 24.34 5.09 10.99
C SER A 21 23.40 5.76 12.00
N VAL A 22 23.92 6.68 12.81
CA VAL A 22 23.11 7.39 13.82
C VAL A 22 21.97 8.16 13.15
N SER A 23 22.24 8.83 12.02
CA SER A 23 21.23 9.53 11.22
C SER A 23 20.09 8.59 10.77
N ASN A 24 20.41 7.37 10.34
CA ASN A 24 19.40 6.41 9.92
C ASN A 24 18.52 5.94 11.08
N ARG A 25 19.08 5.83 12.29
CA ARG A 25 18.31 5.50 13.51
C ARG A 25 17.37 6.64 13.91
N GLU A 26 17.83 7.88 13.86
CA GLU A 26 17.01 9.06 14.14
C GLU A 26 15.85 9.21 13.15
N LEU A 27 16.11 8.98 11.85
CA LEU A 27 15.07 8.94 10.83
C LEU A 27 14.03 7.84 11.09
N LEU A 28 14.47 6.62 11.42
CA LEU A 28 13.54 5.52 11.73
C LEU A 28 12.68 5.85 12.95
N LEU A 29 13.27 6.45 14.00
CA LEU A 29 12.53 6.89 15.17
C LEU A 29 11.49 7.97 14.81
N SER A 30 11.86 8.97 13.99
CA SER A 30 10.93 10.02 13.57
C SER A 30 9.78 9.47 12.73
N LEU A 31 10.04 8.53 11.83
CA LEU A 31 9.01 7.85 11.04
C LEU A 31 8.07 6.98 11.90
N ASN A 32 8.61 6.26 12.89
CA ASN A 32 7.80 5.53 13.86
C ASN A 32 6.88 6.46 14.65
N LYS A 33 7.39 7.58 15.14
CA LYS A 33 6.59 8.59 15.84
C LYS A 33 5.54 9.22 14.93
N ALA A 34 5.88 9.54 13.69
CA ALA A 34 4.93 10.10 12.72
C ALA A 34 3.78 9.12 12.44
N LEU A 35 4.08 7.85 12.24
CA LEU A 35 3.07 6.82 12.03
C LEU A 35 2.20 6.60 13.29
N LEU A 36 2.82 6.60 14.47
CA LEU A 36 2.10 6.50 15.75
C LEU A 36 1.20 7.71 16.00
N GLY A 37 1.68 8.91 15.69
CA GLY A 37 0.91 10.16 15.80
C GLY A 37 -0.30 10.17 14.86
N SER A 38 -0.20 9.52 13.69
CA SER A 38 -1.33 9.38 12.78
C SER A 38 -2.53 8.63 13.38
N LEU A 39 -2.32 7.81 14.42
CA LEU A 39 -3.41 7.11 15.09
C LEU A 39 -4.34 8.07 15.84
N GLN A 40 -3.80 9.19 16.34
CA GLN A 40 -4.52 10.20 17.12
C GLN A 40 -5.34 11.13 16.22
N THR A 41 -4.85 11.39 15.01
CA THR A 41 -5.48 12.27 14.02
C THR A 41 -6.31 11.52 12.97
N GLN A 42 -6.34 10.18 13.03
CA GLN A 42 -7.07 9.38 12.07
C GLN A 42 -8.58 9.59 12.18
N GLU A 43 -9.16 10.12 11.10
CA GLU A 43 -10.59 10.17 10.88
C GLU A 43 -11.10 8.91 10.17
N GLY A 44 -12.32 8.49 10.48
CA GLY A 44 -12.96 7.35 9.84
C GLY A 44 -12.53 5.98 10.41
N LEU A 45 -12.50 4.96 9.55
CA LEU A 45 -12.21 3.58 9.97
C LEU A 45 -10.73 3.40 10.31
N PRO A 46 -10.40 2.62 11.36
CA PRO A 46 -9.01 2.33 11.72
C PRO A 46 -8.29 1.57 10.60
N ASN A 47 -7.03 1.93 10.33
CA ASN A 47 -6.27 1.37 9.21
C ASN A 47 -5.41 0.17 9.66
N PRO A 48 -5.75 -1.06 9.26
CA PRO A 48 -5.01 -2.25 9.68
C PRO A 48 -3.56 -2.29 9.16
N SER A 49 -3.25 -1.68 8.01
CA SER A 49 -1.87 -1.63 7.49
C SER A 49 -0.96 -0.79 8.38
N VAL A 50 -1.47 0.35 8.86
CA VAL A 50 -0.78 1.21 9.83
C VAL A 50 -0.46 0.43 11.10
N HIS A 51 -1.43 -0.31 11.62
CA HIS A 51 -1.24 -1.17 12.79
C HIS A 51 -0.18 -2.25 12.55
N VAL A 52 -0.24 -2.96 11.41
CA VAL A 52 0.76 -3.98 11.05
C VAL A 52 2.17 -3.39 11.03
N ALA A 53 2.33 -2.20 10.45
CA ALA A 53 3.63 -1.54 10.36
C ALA A 53 4.20 -1.19 11.75
N LEU A 54 3.39 -0.62 12.64
CA LEU A 54 3.78 -0.35 14.04
C LEU A 54 4.16 -1.65 14.77
N ARG A 55 3.41 -2.73 14.58
CA ARG A 55 3.69 -4.03 15.20
C ARG A 55 4.89 -4.77 14.62
N LEU A 56 5.31 -4.42 13.40
CA LEU A 56 6.55 -4.91 12.79
C LEU A 56 7.78 -4.06 13.15
N SER A 57 7.58 -2.87 13.72
CA SER A 57 8.66 -2.01 14.16
C SER A 57 9.45 -2.61 15.32
N HIS A 58 10.67 -2.12 15.54
CA HIS A 58 11.52 -2.52 16.66
C HIS A 58 11.13 -1.87 17.99
N GLN A 59 10.52 -0.67 17.94
CA GLN A 59 10.09 0.10 19.09
C GLN A 59 8.58 0.27 19.05
N HIS A 60 7.94 0.13 20.20
CA HIS A 60 6.50 0.09 20.34
C HIS A 60 5.99 1.14 21.31
N SER A 61 4.72 1.49 21.13
CA SER A 61 3.91 2.15 22.15
C SER A 61 2.69 1.28 22.41
N LEU A 62 2.85 0.29 23.30
CA LEU A 62 1.89 -0.79 23.49
C LEU A 62 0.51 -0.27 23.90
N SER A 63 0.46 0.84 24.64
CA SER A 63 -0.79 1.49 25.03
C SER A 63 -1.58 2.03 23.82
N HIS A 64 -0.93 2.79 22.95
CA HIS A 64 -1.54 3.34 21.73
C HIS A 64 -1.88 2.25 20.72
N GLU A 65 -0.99 1.28 20.54
CA GLU A 65 -1.22 0.13 19.67
C GLU A 65 -2.40 -0.72 20.17
N SER A 66 -2.50 -0.97 21.48
CA SER A 66 -3.65 -1.69 22.07
C SER A 66 -4.96 -0.92 21.87
N ALA A 67 -4.97 0.39 22.08
CA ALA A 67 -6.14 1.22 21.82
C ALA A 67 -6.55 1.18 20.34
N HIS A 68 -5.59 1.20 19.42
CA HIS A 68 -5.88 1.07 17.99
C HIS A 68 -6.40 -0.32 17.61
N LEU A 69 -5.83 -1.38 18.20
CA LEU A 69 -6.33 -2.75 18.06
C LEU A 69 -7.79 -2.86 18.52
N GLN A 70 -8.15 -2.23 19.64
CA GLN A 70 -9.54 -2.19 20.10
C GLN A 70 -10.48 -1.53 19.09
N ARG A 71 -10.05 -0.43 18.43
CA ARG A 71 -10.82 0.17 17.33
C ARG A 71 -10.93 -0.78 16.15
N LEU A 72 -9.87 -1.50 15.79
CA LEU A 72 -9.91 -2.51 14.71
C LEU A 72 -10.93 -3.61 15.04
N THR A 73 -10.90 -4.16 16.25
CA THR A 73 -11.80 -5.25 16.67
C THR A 73 -13.24 -4.80 16.95
N SER A 74 -13.50 -3.51 17.07
CA SER A 74 -14.85 -2.96 17.26
C SER A 74 -15.39 -2.31 15.98
N GLN A 75 -14.79 -1.21 15.54
CA GLN A 75 -15.25 -0.38 14.43
C GLN A 75 -15.04 -1.06 13.08
N LEU A 76 -13.81 -1.49 12.77
CA LEU A 76 -13.53 -2.14 11.49
C LEU A 76 -14.22 -3.51 11.40
N HIS A 77 -14.18 -4.30 12.48
CA HIS A 77 -14.93 -5.55 12.56
C HIS A 77 -16.42 -5.33 12.31
N GLY A 78 -17.05 -4.36 12.98
CA GLY A 78 -18.46 -4.01 12.78
C GLY A 78 -18.78 -3.54 11.36
N HIS A 79 -17.88 -2.79 10.73
CA HIS A 79 -18.01 -2.38 9.33
C HIS A 79 -17.94 -3.57 8.36
N ILE A 80 -17.02 -4.51 8.58
CA ILE A 80 -16.95 -5.74 7.78
C ILE A 80 -18.22 -6.57 7.99
N GLN A 81 -18.67 -6.73 9.24
CA GLN A 81 -19.89 -7.45 9.59
C GLN A 81 -21.12 -6.84 8.91
N SER A 82 -21.25 -5.51 8.89
CA SER A 82 -22.39 -4.84 8.25
C SER A 82 -22.39 -5.05 6.73
N SER A 83 -21.22 -5.03 6.08
CA SER A 83 -21.07 -5.34 4.66
C SER A 83 -21.46 -6.79 4.33
N LEU A 84 -21.18 -7.74 5.21
CA LEU A 84 -21.57 -9.17 5.04
C LEU A 84 -23.07 -9.43 5.22
N SER A 85 -23.75 -8.61 6.03
CA SER A 85 -25.17 -8.74 6.33
C SER A 85 -26.09 -8.13 5.28
N GLN A 86 -25.57 -7.34 4.33
CA GLN A 86 -26.39 -6.72 3.30
C GLN A 86 -26.98 -7.77 2.36
N THR A 87 -28.31 -7.75 2.20
CA THR A 87 -29.09 -8.67 1.36
C THR A 87 -28.93 -8.41 -0.14
N VAL A 88 -28.34 -7.26 -0.51
CA VAL A 88 -28.06 -6.88 -1.89
C VAL A 88 -26.64 -7.33 -2.26
N PRO A 89 -26.41 -7.97 -3.43
CA PRO A 89 -25.10 -8.51 -3.84
C PRO A 89 -24.00 -7.45 -4.13
N SER A 90 -24.19 -6.19 -3.73
CA SER A 90 -23.27 -5.10 -4.07
C SER A 90 -22.05 -5.11 -3.16
N SER A 91 -21.12 -5.99 -3.53
CA SER A 91 -19.72 -6.11 -3.08
C SER A 91 -19.49 -7.06 -1.89
N PRO A 92 -18.98 -8.29 -2.15
CA PRO A 92 -18.31 -9.09 -1.13
C PRO A 92 -17.31 -8.26 -0.32
N SER A 93 -17.11 -8.55 0.97
CA SER A 93 -16.00 -7.97 1.72
C SER A 93 -14.69 -8.14 0.95
N SER A 94 -13.97 -7.03 0.76
CA SER A 94 -12.70 -7.00 0.03
C SER A 94 -11.72 -8.05 0.59
N PRO A 95 -11.18 -8.96 -0.24
CA PRO A 95 -10.17 -9.93 0.21
C PRO A 95 -8.95 -9.23 0.80
N GLY A 96 -8.57 -8.08 0.24
CA GLY A 96 -7.46 -7.26 0.73
C GLY A 96 -7.72 -6.71 2.13
N LEU A 97 -8.91 -6.17 2.40
CA LEU A 97 -9.26 -5.63 3.72
C LEU A 97 -9.30 -6.74 4.79
N LEU A 98 -9.92 -7.87 4.49
CA LEU A 98 -9.95 -9.04 5.39
C LEU A 98 -8.55 -9.56 5.70
N ALA A 99 -7.69 -9.64 4.69
CA ALA A 99 -6.32 -10.06 4.87
C ALA A 99 -5.49 -9.08 5.69
N LEU A 100 -5.61 -7.76 5.47
CA LEU A 100 -4.95 -6.78 6.32
C LEU A 100 -5.46 -6.82 7.76
N TYR A 101 -6.77 -6.97 7.95
CA TYR A 101 -7.35 -7.14 9.30
C TYR A 101 -6.76 -8.37 10.00
N LEU A 102 -6.68 -9.50 9.30
CA LEU A 102 -6.02 -10.71 9.80
C LEU A 102 -4.55 -10.45 10.16
N LEU A 103 -3.79 -9.80 9.29
CA LEU A 103 -2.37 -9.47 9.54
C LEU A 103 -2.23 -8.59 10.78
N ALA A 104 -3.11 -7.58 10.94
CA ALA A 104 -3.10 -6.69 12.11
C ALA A 104 -3.33 -7.48 13.41
N LEU A 105 -4.36 -8.33 13.44
CA LEU A 105 -4.64 -9.20 14.59
C LEU A 105 -3.46 -10.15 14.89
N LYS A 106 -2.92 -10.80 13.85
CA LYS A 106 -1.79 -11.72 14.00
C LYS A 106 -0.52 -11.02 14.49
N SER A 107 -0.27 -9.79 14.04
CA SER A 107 0.88 -8.97 14.47
C SER A 107 0.80 -8.52 15.94
N SER A 108 -0.40 -8.53 16.51
CA SER A 108 -0.66 -8.33 17.94
C SER A 108 -0.81 -9.65 18.71
N CYS A 109 -0.45 -10.78 18.11
CA CYS A 109 -0.57 -12.11 18.70
C CYS A 109 -1.98 -12.47 19.16
N PHE A 110 -2.99 -11.88 18.52
CA PHE A 110 -4.39 -12.17 18.77
C PHE A 110 -4.74 -13.58 18.27
N ASP A 111 -5.57 -14.31 19.03
CA ASP A 111 -6.03 -15.64 18.62
C ASP A 111 -7.10 -15.53 17.52
N LEU A 112 -6.67 -15.78 16.28
CA LEU A 112 -7.54 -15.73 15.10
C LEU A 112 -8.71 -16.72 15.15
N SER A 113 -8.63 -17.79 15.96
CA SER A 113 -9.71 -18.77 16.10
C SER A 113 -10.94 -18.21 16.81
N THR A 114 -10.75 -17.15 17.60
CA THR A 114 -11.81 -16.48 18.37
C THR A 114 -12.60 -15.45 17.56
N VAL A 115 -12.10 -15.08 16.36
CA VAL A 115 -12.67 -14.01 15.55
C VAL A 115 -13.70 -14.61 14.59
N THR A 116 -14.97 -14.27 14.79
CA THR A 116 -16.08 -14.79 13.99
C THR A 116 -16.92 -13.67 13.38
N PHE A 117 -17.57 -13.97 12.26
CA PHE A 117 -18.55 -13.12 11.59
C PHE A 117 -19.83 -13.91 11.41
N THR A 118 -20.98 -13.25 11.49
CA THR A 118 -22.25 -13.85 11.14
C THR A 118 -22.55 -13.59 9.67
N VAL A 119 -22.53 -14.65 8.85
CA VAL A 119 -22.83 -14.61 7.42
C VAL A 119 -24.11 -15.40 7.18
N ARG A 120 -25.17 -14.72 6.70
CA ARG A 120 -26.48 -15.34 6.42
C ARG A 120 -27.03 -16.18 7.60
N GLY A 121 -26.82 -15.73 8.83
CA GLY A 121 -27.28 -16.41 10.04
C GLY A 121 -26.39 -17.57 10.53
N GLN A 122 -25.25 -17.82 9.88
CA GLN A 122 -24.24 -18.78 10.33
C GLN A 122 -22.97 -18.06 10.81
N ASN A 123 -22.32 -18.60 11.84
CA ASN A 123 -21.05 -18.04 12.33
C ASN A 123 -19.88 -18.68 11.59
N ASP A 124 -19.11 -17.86 10.88
CA ASP A 124 -17.88 -18.24 10.21
C ASP A 124 -16.67 -17.60 10.90
N THR A 125 -15.58 -18.35 11.05
CA THR A 125 -14.32 -17.76 11.52
C THR A 125 -13.74 -16.83 10.45
N LEU A 126 -12.95 -15.83 10.85
CA LEU A 126 -12.26 -14.92 9.92
C LEU A 126 -11.47 -15.69 8.84
N LEU A 127 -10.81 -16.78 9.22
CA LEU A 127 -10.04 -17.63 8.29
C LEU A 127 -10.94 -18.34 7.28
N ASN A 128 -12.08 -18.88 7.70
CA ASN A 128 -13.03 -19.53 6.80
C ASN A 128 -13.73 -18.52 5.88
N LEU A 129 -14.07 -17.34 6.41
CA LEU A 129 -14.60 -16.24 5.62
C LEU A 129 -13.60 -15.84 4.51
N LEU A 130 -12.32 -15.65 4.85
CA LEU A 130 -11.30 -15.30 3.86
C LEU A 130 -11.14 -16.39 2.79
N LYS A 131 -11.20 -17.68 3.17
CA LYS A 131 -11.21 -18.78 2.17
C LYS A 131 -12.39 -18.67 1.22
N SER A 132 -13.59 -18.45 1.74
CA SER A 132 -14.83 -18.30 0.94
C SER A 132 -14.75 -17.11 -0.02
N VAL A 133 -14.20 -15.98 0.43
CA VAL A 133 -13.95 -14.81 -0.44
C VAL A 133 -12.93 -15.15 -1.52
N MET A 134 -11.82 -15.79 -1.19
CA MET A 134 -10.79 -16.18 -2.15
C MET A 134 -11.30 -17.19 -3.20
N GLN A 135 -12.19 -18.09 -2.80
CA GLN A 135 -12.84 -19.02 -3.72
C GLN A 135 -13.73 -18.27 -4.73
N ARG A 136 -14.48 -17.27 -4.28
CA ARG A 136 -15.30 -16.42 -5.17
C ARG A 136 -14.44 -15.62 -6.14
N GLU A 137 -13.37 -14.99 -5.67
CA GLU A 137 -12.44 -14.27 -6.55
C GLU A 137 -11.84 -15.19 -7.62
N LYS A 138 -11.54 -16.46 -7.26
CA LYS A 138 -11.10 -17.47 -8.22
C LYS A 138 -12.19 -17.83 -9.23
N ASP A 139 -13.45 -17.93 -8.82
CA ASP A 139 -14.58 -18.15 -9.74
C ASP A 139 -14.76 -16.97 -10.70
N GLU A 140 -14.64 -15.74 -10.21
CA GLU A 140 -14.67 -14.52 -11.05
C GLU A 140 -13.54 -14.50 -12.09
N ILE A 141 -12.33 -14.94 -11.73
CA ILE A 141 -11.22 -15.10 -12.70
C ILE A 141 -11.58 -16.06 -13.84
N ASN A 142 -12.37 -17.11 -13.58
CA ASN A 142 -12.80 -18.05 -14.61
C ASN A 142 -13.88 -17.47 -15.53
N LEU A 143 -14.76 -16.62 -14.98
CA LEU A 143 -15.87 -16.02 -15.72
C LEU A 143 -15.43 -14.77 -16.49
N SER A 144 -14.41 -14.09 -16.00
CA SER A 144 -13.85 -12.88 -16.61
C SER A 144 -13.18 -13.18 -17.94
N GLN A 145 -13.63 -12.52 -19.01
CA GLN A 145 -13.01 -12.55 -20.34
C GLN A 145 -11.50 -12.23 -20.31
N TYR A 146 -11.08 -11.44 -19.31
CA TYR A 146 -9.72 -10.94 -19.19
C TYR A 146 -8.91 -11.70 -18.13
N HIS A 147 -9.44 -12.81 -17.61
CA HIS A 147 -8.80 -13.64 -16.59
C HIS A 147 -8.41 -12.85 -15.32
N ARG A 148 -9.28 -11.94 -14.85
CA ARG A 148 -8.98 -11.06 -13.71
C ARG A 148 -9.94 -11.28 -12.54
N PRO A 149 -9.48 -11.14 -11.28
CA PRO A 149 -10.35 -11.08 -10.13
C PRO A 149 -11.34 -9.92 -10.20
N SER A 150 -12.46 -10.02 -9.47
CA SER A 150 -13.39 -8.90 -9.27
C SER A 150 -12.75 -7.75 -8.50
N SER A 151 -11.79 -8.06 -7.63
CA SER A 151 -10.92 -7.08 -6.99
C SER A 151 -9.77 -6.68 -7.93
N ASN A 152 -8.54 -7.06 -7.60
CA ASN A 152 -7.34 -6.94 -8.42
C ASN A 152 -6.31 -7.97 -7.94
N TYR A 153 -5.23 -8.18 -8.69
CA TYR A 153 -4.25 -9.20 -8.32
C TYR A 153 -3.46 -8.83 -7.06
N TYR A 154 -3.38 -7.54 -6.71
CA TYR A 154 -2.83 -7.09 -5.43
C TYR A 154 -3.62 -7.67 -4.24
N GLN A 155 -4.94 -7.46 -4.23
CA GLN A 155 -5.82 -7.94 -3.17
C GLN A 155 -5.94 -9.47 -3.16
N TYR A 156 -5.94 -10.10 -4.35
CA TYR A 156 -5.87 -11.56 -4.46
C TYR A 156 -4.61 -12.12 -3.81
N SER A 157 -3.45 -11.50 -4.09
CA SER A 157 -2.17 -11.87 -3.50
C SER A 157 -2.16 -11.65 -1.98
N LEU A 158 -2.73 -10.54 -1.53
CA LEU A 158 -2.85 -10.23 -0.10
C LEU A 158 -3.76 -11.24 0.62
N GLY A 159 -4.83 -11.72 -0.02
CA GLY A 159 -5.66 -12.81 0.49
C GLY A 159 -4.92 -14.14 0.63
N VAL A 160 -4.10 -14.51 -0.36
CA VAL A 160 -3.20 -15.68 -0.29
C VAL A 160 -2.20 -15.52 0.86
N LEU A 161 -1.59 -14.34 1.00
CA LEU A 161 -0.66 -14.03 2.10
C LEU A 161 -1.35 -14.12 3.47
N GLY A 162 -2.55 -13.56 3.60
CA GLY A 162 -3.34 -13.59 4.84
C GLY A 162 -3.66 -15.00 5.30
N LEU A 163 -4.10 -15.88 4.39
CA LEU A 163 -4.33 -17.30 4.69
C LEU A 163 -3.04 -18.00 5.13
N CYS A 164 -1.94 -17.76 4.44
CA CYS A 164 -0.64 -18.33 4.77
C CYS A 164 -0.13 -17.89 6.16
N VAL A 165 -0.16 -16.58 6.44
CA VAL A 165 0.24 -16.01 7.74
C VAL A 165 -0.67 -16.48 8.86
N GLY A 166 -1.96 -16.70 8.56
CA GLY A 166 -2.93 -17.32 9.45
C GLY A 166 -2.65 -18.80 9.76
N GLY A 167 -1.63 -19.41 9.15
CA GLY A 167 -1.27 -20.82 9.37
C GLY A 167 -2.19 -21.80 8.65
N VAL A 168 -2.95 -21.33 7.65
CA VAL A 168 -3.93 -22.15 6.94
C VAL A 168 -3.46 -22.44 5.52
N ARG A 169 -3.65 -23.70 5.10
CA ARG A 169 -3.35 -24.12 3.73
C ARG A 169 -4.21 -23.34 2.74
N VAL A 170 -3.56 -22.74 1.74
CA VAL A 170 -4.21 -22.10 0.60
C VAL A 170 -4.70 -23.20 -0.36
N GLU A 171 -5.94 -23.09 -0.83
CA GLU A 171 -6.47 -24.06 -1.76
C GLU A 171 -5.68 -24.08 -3.08
N HIS A 172 -5.48 -25.28 -3.61
CA HIS A 172 -4.65 -25.50 -4.78
C HIS A 172 -5.13 -24.72 -6.01
N HIS A 173 -6.44 -24.65 -6.23
CA HIS A 173 -6.99 -23.90 -7.38
C HIS A 173 -6.87 -22.38 -7.21
N VAL A 174 -6.96 -21.87 -5.99
CA VAL A 174 -6.72 -20.46 -5.68
C VAL A 174 -5.24 -20.11 -5.95
N LEU A 175 -4.32 -20.91 -5.39
CA LEU A 175 -2.88 -20.72 -5.63
C LEU A 175 -2.52 -20.81 -7.12
N HIS A 176 -3.12 -21.75 -7.86
CA HIS A 176 -2.87 -21.92 -9.29
C HIS A 176 -3.22 -20.68 -10.11
N LYS A 177 -4.29 -19.95 -9.76
CA LYS A 177 -4.64 -18.71 -10.47
C LYS A 177 -3.59 -17.62 -10.29
N LEU A 178 -3.02 -17.49 -9.09
CA LEU A 178 -1.93 -16.53 -8.86
C LEU A 178 -0.66 -16.94 -9.62
N LEU A 179 -0.30 -18.23 -9.59
CA LEU A 179 0.85 -18.75 -10.36
C LEU A 179 0.70 -18.48 -11.85
N LYS A 180 -0.49 -18.74 -12.42
CA LYS A 180 -0.78 -18.49 -13.83
C LYS A 180 -0.76 -17.01 -14.17
N ALA A 181 -1.23 -16.13 -13.29
CA ALA A 181 -1.18 -14.69 -13.49
C ALA A 181 0.26 -14.17 -13.62
N VAL A 182 1.19 -14.73 -12.83
CA VAL A 182 2.62 -14.45 -12.92
C VAL A 182 3.22 -15.05 -14.19
N GLU A 183 2.93 -16.33 -14.47
CA GLU A 183 3.46 -17.06 -15.62
C GLU A 183 3.09 -16.40 -16.95
N GLN A 184 1.85 -15.93 -17.08
CA GLN A 184 1.28 -15.35 -18.32
C GLN A 184 1.37 -13.82 -18.36
N ASP A 185 2.07 -13.19 -17.42
CA ASP A 185 2.22 -11.72 -17.32
C ASP A 185 0.89 -10.96 -17.23
N TYR A 186 -0.17 -11.60 -16.74
CA TYR A 186 -1.45 -10.94 -16.52
C TYR A 186 -1.29 -9.76 -15.56
N ILE A 187 -0.47 -9.87 -14.50
CA ILE A 187 -0.24 -8.74 -13.58
C ILE A 187 0.19 -7.46 -14.33
N GLU A 188 1.10 -7.57 -15.28
CA GLU A 188 1.66 -6.43 -16.02
C GLU A 188 0.72 -5.89 -17.09
N GLN A 189 -0.04 -6.77 -17.76
CA GLN A 189 -1.00 -6.38 -18.80
C GLN A 189 -2.19 -5.58 -18.25
N ILE A 190 -2.43 -5.66 -16.94
CA ILE A 190 -3.64 -5.16 -16.27
C ILE A 190 -3.35 -3.88 -15.51
N GLU A 191 -2.18 -3.80 -14.88
CA GLU A 191 -1.81 -2.75 -13.95
C GLU A 191 -0.53 -2.10 -14.47
N ALA A 192 -0.65 -0.88 -15.01
CA ALA A 192 0.50 -0.13 -15.51
C ALA A 192 1.60 -0.04 -14.42
N GLY A 193 2.74 -0.70 -14.68
CA GLY A 193 3.88 -0.76 -13.78
C GLY A 193 3.93 -1.95 -12.82
N GLY A 194 2.80 -2.63 -12.52
CA GLY A 194 2.67 -3.94 -11.83
C GLY A 194 3.46 -4.20 -10.54
N THR A 195 4.25 -3.25 -10.04
CA THR A 195 5.35 -3.48 -9.10
C THR A 195 4.81 -3.85 -7.73
N ASP A 196 3.82 -3.11 -7.24
CA ASP A 196 3.13 -3.38 -5.98
C ASP A 196 2.51 -4.77 -5.97
N THR A 197 1.90 -5.18 -7.09
CA THR A 197 1.24 -6.47 -7.23
C THR A 197 2.23 -7.61 -7.36
N PHE A 198 3.31 -7.44 -8.11
CA PHE A 198 4.41 -8.42 -8.12
C PHE A 198 5.05 -8.56 -6.74
N ALA A 199 5.25 -7.47 -6.01
CA ALA A 199 5.78 -7.50 -4.65
C ALA A 199 4.86 -8.27 -3.70
N MET A 200 3.56 -7.98 -3.73
CA MET A 200 2.57 -8.69 -2.91
C MET A 200 2.47 -10.17 -3.28
N ALA A 201 2.45 -10.50 -4.58
CA ALA A 201 2.47 -11.87 -5.07
C ALA A 201 3.75 -12.61 -4.61
N GLY A 202 4.90 -11.94 -4.67
CA GLY A 202 6.18 -12.49 -4.22
C GLY A 202 6.16 -12.87 -2.75
N MET A 203 5.70 -11.95 -1.89
CA MET A 203 5.53 -12.22 -0.45
C MET A 203 4.54 -13.37 -0.18
N ALA A 204 3.40 -13.39 -0.88
CA ALA A 204 2.38 -14.42 -0.72
C ALA A 204 2.91 -15.81 -1.10
N LEU A 205 3.50 -15.94 -2.29
CA LEU A 205 4.05 -17.20 -2.80
C LEU A 205 5.24 -17.67 -1.98
N GLN A 206 6.07 -16.75 -1.50
CA GLN A 206 7.20 -17.08 -0.62
C GLN A 206 6.70 -17.61 0.73
N CYS A 207 5.69 -16.98 1.33
CA CYS A 207 5.07 -17.50 2.55
C CYS A 207 4.54 -18.93 2.33
N VAL A 208 3.83 -19.18 1.22
CA VAL A 208 3.30 -20.51 0.88
C VAL A 208 4.43 -21.54 0.72
N LYS A 209 5.55 -21.14 0.10
CA LYS A 209 6.75 -21.98 -0.01
C LYS A 209 7.29 -22.36 1.37
N ASP A 210 7.38 -21.39 2.28
CA ASP A 210 7.91 -21.55 3.64
C ASP A 210 6.99 -22.36 4.57
N LEU A 211 5.73 -22.59 4.20
CA LEU A 211 4.85 -23.52 4.90
C LEU A 211 5.11 -25.00 4.52
N GLY A 212 5.73 -25.27 3.37
CA GLY A 212 6.04 -26.63 2.93
C GLY A 212 4.83 -27.49 2.52
N VAL A 213 3.61 -26.95 2.55
CA VAL A 213 2.36 -27.71 2.31
C VAL A 213 2.08 -27.98 0.82
N HIS A 214 2.85 -27.39 -0.10
CA HIS A 214 2.65 -27.48 -1.56
C HIS A 214 3.81 -28.17 -2.32
N ALA A 215 4.37 -29.24 -1.77
CA ALA A 215 5.49 -29.98 -2.37
C ALA A 215 5.26 -30.39 -3.85
N LEU A 216 4.01 -30.72 -4.22
CA LEU A 216 3.63 -31.11 -5.58
C LEU A 216 3.82 -30.01 -6.65
N ARG A 217 3.91 -28.74 -6.23
CA ARG A 217 4.06 -27.58 -7.14
C ARG A 217 5.35 -26.80 -6.90
N ALA A 218 6.34 -27.40 -6.24
CA ALA A 218 7.58 -26.72 -5.90
C ALA A 218 8.27 -26.09 -7.13
N HIS A 219 8.23 -26.77 -8.28
CA HIS A 219 8.80 -26.23 -9.53
C HIS A 219 8.05 -24.98 -10.02
N GLU A 220 6.71 -25.04 -10.17
CA GLU A 220 5.90 -23.89 -10.58
C GLU A 220 6.07 -22.70 -9.64
N LEU A 221 6.10 -22.97 -8.33
CA LEU A 221 6.28 -21.95 -7.30
C LEU A 221 7.65 -21.27 -7.39
N ASN A 222 8.72 -22.05 -7.56
CA ASN A 222 10.08 -21.52 -7.72
C ASN A 222 10.22 -20.72 -9.02
N ALA A 223 9.61 -21.18 -10.12
CA ALA A 223 9.61 -20.46 -11.39
C ALA A 223 8.90 -19.10 -11.26
N ALA A 224 7.72 -19.08 -10.61
CA ALA A 224 6.99 -17.83 -10.37
C ALA A 224 7.78 -16.85 -9.48
N LEU A 225 8.37 -17.33 -8.38
CA LEU A 225 9.23 -16.50 -7.51
C LEU A 225 10.43 -15.92 -8.25
N THR A 226 11.08 -16.73 -9.10
CA THR A 226 12.22 -16.28 -9.93
C THR A 226 11.77 -15.19 -10.90
N LYS A 227 10.63 -15.39 -11.58
CA LYS A 227 10.07 -14.40 -12.50
C LYS A 227 9.71 -13.09 -11.79
N ILE A 228 9.09 -13.16 -10.62
CA ILE A 228 8.76 -12.00 -9.79
C ILE A 228 10.02 -11.22 -9.41
N GLN A 229 11.07 -11.91 -8.93
CA GLN A 229 12.35 -11.26 -8.61
C GLN A 229 12.92 -10.53 -9.82
N GLN A 230 12.91 -11.16 -11.01
CA GLN A 230 13.38 -10.54 -12.24
C GLN A 230 12.58 -9.28 -12.60
N LYS A 231 11.24 -9.33 -12.50
CA LYS A 231 10.36 -8.18 -12.75
C LYS A 231 10.63 -7.02 -11.79
N LEU A 232 10.75 -7.30 -10.49
CA LEU A 232 11.06 -6.28 -9.48
C LEU A 232 12.45 -5.66 -9.71
N ILE A 233 13.46 -6.45 -10.06
CA ILE A 233 14.80 -5.92 -10.36
C ILE A 233 14.79 -5.10 -11.64
N ALA A 234 14.07 -5.53 -12.68
CA ALA A 234 13.94 -4.81 -13.94
C ALA A 234 13.17 -3.48 -13.79
N ALA A 235 12.28 -3.37 -12.80
CA ALA A 235 11.57 -2.14 -12.47
C ALA A 235 12.44 -1.10 -11.72
N ARG A 236 13.73 -1.39 -11.49
CA ARG A 236 14.65 -0.45 -10.84
C ARG A 236 14.94 0.75 -11.75
N ARG A 237 14.79 1.95 -11.19
CA ARG A 237 15.03 3.23 -11.82
C ARG A 237 16.45 3.74 -11.56
N PRO A 238 16.94 4.68 -12.37
CA PRO A 238 18.25 5.32 -12.15
C PRO A 238 18.37 6.03 -10.79
N ASP A 239 17.25 6.51 -10.24
CA ASP A 239 17.17 7.16 -8.92
C ASP A 239 17.17 6.15 -7.74
N GLY A 240 17.30 4.85 -8.01
CA GLY A 240 17.36 3.79 -7.00
C GLY A 240 16.00 3.19 -6.63
N HIS A 241 14.89 3.85 -6.98
CA HIS A 241 13.55 3.34 -6.70
C HIS A 241 13.23 2.09 -7.52
N ILE A 242 12.32 1.25 -7.01
CA ILE A 242 11.76 0.11 -7.73
C ILE A 242 10.30 0.41 -8.04
N GLY A 243 9.97 0.56 -9.32
CA GLY A 243 8.67 1.08 -9.77
C GLY A 243 8.56 2.59 -9.59
N ASN A 244 8.12 3.04 -8.41
CA ASN A 244 8.11 4.45 -8.02
C ASN A 244 8.39 4.62 -6.51
N GLN A 245 8.34 5.85 -6.01
CA GLN A 245 8.62 6.20 -4.61
C GLN A 245 7.73 5.43 -3.62
N PHE A 246 6.48 5.15 -3.97
CA PHE A 246 5.49 4.48 -3.13
C PHE A 246 5.52 2.96 -3.27
N SER A 247 5.90 2.41 -4.43
CA SER A 247 6.02 0.96 -4.65
C SER A 247 7.30 0.37 -4.06
N THR A 248 8.35 1.20 -3.89
CA THR A 248 9.69 0.73 -3.50
C THR A 248 9.70 0.00 -2.16
N GLY A 249 8.91 0.46 -1.18
CA GLY A 249 8.79 -0.18 0.13
C GLY A 249 8.36 -1.65 0.01
N LEU A 250 7.24 -1.91 -0.66
CA LEU A 250 6.74 -3.27 -0.88
C LEU A 250 7.72 -4.11 -1.70
N ALA A 251 8.34 -3.55 -2.73
CA ALA A 251 9.31 -4.26 -3.55
C ALA A 251 10.51 -4.75 -2.72
N VAL A 252 11.05 -3.90 -1.83
CA VAL A 252 12.13 -4.28 -0.92
C VAL A 252 11.65 -5.35 0.08
N GLN A 253 10.46 -5.21 0.68
CA GLN A 253 9.90 -6.25 1.55
C GLN A 253 9.84 -7.62 0.84
N ALA A 254 9.38 -7.64 -0.41
CA ALA A 254 9.27 -8.85 -1.21
C ALA A 254 10.63 -9.46 -1.55
N LEU A 255 11.60 -8.65 -1.98
CA LEU A 255 12.95 -9.11 -2.29
C LEU A 255 13.65 -9.72 -1.06
N LEU A 256 13.52 -9.08 0.10
CA LEU A 256 14.05 -9.60 1.37
C LEU A 256 13.37 -10.91 1.76
N ALA A 257 12.03 -10.98 1.67
CA ALA A 257 11.29 -12.21 1.96
C ALA A 257 11.72 -13.37 1.06
N MET A 258 11.98 -13.10 -0.23
CA MET A 258 12.47 -14.09 -1.20
C MET A 258 13.99 -14.35 -1.11
N GLY A 259 14.66 -13.91 -0.04
CA GLY A 259 16.04 -14.27 0.28
C GLY A 259 17.13 -13.44 -0.38
N ARG A 260 16.82 -12.26 -0.96
CA ARG A 260 17.86 -11.35 -1.44
C ARG A 260 18.60 -10.71 -0.27
N GLN A 261 19.89 -10.44 -0.47
CA GLN A 261 20.70 -9.81 0.57
C GLN A 261 20.35 -8.32 0.70
N VAL A 262 20.50 -7.79 1.91
CA VAL A 262 20.25 -6.37 2.22
C VAL A 262 21.12 -5.45 1.35
N SER A 263 22.37 -5.85 1.07
CA SER A 263 23.31 -5.12 0.20
C SER A 263 22.75 -4.91 -1.21
N GLU A 264 21.97 -5.85 -1.74
CA GLU A 264 21.37 -5.77 -3.08
C GLU A 264 20.18 -4.80 -3.14
N CYS A 265 19.65 -4.42 -1.98
CA CYS A 265 18.58 -3.43 -1.81
C CYS A 265 19.12 -2.06 -1.36
N ALA A 266 20.44 -1.88 -1.21
CA ALA A 266 21.04 -0.68 -0.61
C ALA A 266 20.62 0.62 -1.33
N ALA A 267 20.62 0.62 -2.67
CA ALA A 267 20.21 1.80 -3.45
C ALA A 267 18.74 2.17 -3.23
N ALA A 268 17.84 1.18 -3.19
CA ALA A 268 16.42 1.40 -2.93
C ALA A 268 16.17 1.87 -1.49
N MET A 269 16.92 1.31 -0.53
CA MET A 269 16.87 1.74 0.86
C MET A 269 17.30 3.19 1.02
N GLU A 270 18.36 3.63 0.34
CA GLU A 270 18.79 5.03 0.43
C GLU A 270 17.82 5.98 -0.27
N ALA A 271 17.31 5.61 -1.45
CA ALA A 271 16.29 6.40 -2.15
C ALA A 271 15.05 6.66 -1.26
N MET A 272 14.56 5.61 -0.59
CA MET A 272 13.48 5.72 0.40
C MET A 272 13.83 6.64 1.58
N ARG A 273 15.07 6.58 2.09
CA ARG A 273 15.50 7.47 3.19
C ARG A 273 15.58 8.92 2.74
N THR A 274 16.08 9.19 1.54
CA THR A 274 16.12 10.54 0.97
C THR A 274 14.72 11.13 0.85
N ASP A 275 13.77 10.38 0.29
CA ASP A 275 12.39 10.84 0.15
C ASP A 275 11.67 10.99 1.50
N ALA A 276 11.98 10.13 2.47
CA ALA A 276 11.47 10.25 3.83
C ALA A 276 11.99 11.50 4.55
N ARG A 277 13.27 11.85 4.38
CA ARG A 277 13.84 13.11 4.91
C ARG A 277 13.20 14.35 4.27
N ASN A 278 12.74 14.22 3.02
CA ASN A 278 12.02 15.27 2.30
C ASN A 278 10.50 15.27 2.56
N SER A 279 10.03 14.52 3.57
CA SER A 279 8.61 14.47 3.97
C SER A 279 7.65 14.00 2.86
N LEU A 280 8.13 13.18 1.90
CA LEU A 280 7.28 12.67 0.82
C LEU A 280 6.19 11.72 1.35
N TYR A 281 6.52 10.90 2.35
CA TYR A 281 5.64 9.87 2.92
C TYR A 281 4.76 10.40 4.04
N HIS A 282 3.99 11.46 3.76
CA HIS A 282 3.09 12.06 4.74
C HIS A 282 1.75 11.28 4.89
N ASN A 283 1.37 10.51 3.88
CA ASN A 283 0.19 9.64 3.94
C ASN A 283 0.48 8.42 4.86
N PRO A 284 -0.32 8.17 5.92
CA PRO A 284 -0.08 7.07 6.86
C PRO A 284 -0.05 5.69 6.21
N MET A 285 -0.87 5.46 5.17
CA MET A 285 -0.88 4.21 4.42
C MET A 285 0.43 4.01 3.66
N ALA A 286 0.92 5.04 2.97
CA ALA A 286 2.21 5.01 2.28
C ALA A 286 3.36 4.70 3.27
N LEU A 287 3.37 5.42 4.39
CA LEU A 287 4.37 5.22 5.44
C LEU A 287 4.30 3.80 6.03
N SER A 288 3.10 3.22 6.18
CA SER A 288 2.94 1.86 6.68
C SER A 288 3.51 0.77 5.75
N GLN A 289 3.60 1.05 4.44
CA GLN A 289 4.19 0.12 3.47
C GLN A 289 5.70 0.31 3.34
N LEU A 290 6.18 1.52 3.62
CA LEU A 290 7.60 1.87 3.63
C LEU A 290 8.34 1.34 4.85
N LEU A 291 7.76 1.57 6.03
CA LEU A 291 8.45 1.45 7.31
C LEU A 291 8.96 0.03 7.62
N PRO A 292 8.22 -1.06 7.33
CA PRO A 292 8.75 -2.42 7.50
C PRO A 292 10.00 -2.66 6.67
N ALA A 293 10.07 -2.15 5.42
CA ALA A 293 11.23 -2.33 4.55
C ALA A 293 12.47 -1.65 5.11
N LEU A 294 12.33 -0.41 5.59
CA LEU A 294 13.43 0.35 6.20
C LEU A 294 13.97 -0.32 7.48
N GLN A 295 13.14 -1.14 8.13
CA GLN A 295 13.49 -1.96 9.29
C GLN A 295 13.83 -3.41 8.93
N LEU A 296 14.04 -3.72 7.64
CA LEU A 296 14.39 -5.05 7.14
C LEU A 296 13.36 -6.13 7.52
N ARG A 297 12.09 -5.75 7.59
CA ARG A 297 10.94 -6.62 7.83
C ARG A 297 10.07 -6.72 6.60
N SER A 298 9.22 -7.73 6.58
CA SER A 298 8.17 -7.89 5.57
C SER A 298 6.88 -8.35 6.22
N TYR A 299 5.76 -8.25 5.50
CA TYR A 299 4.50 -8.86 5.94
C TYR A 299 4.61 -10.38 6.18
N VAL A 300 5.53 -11.09 5.52
CA VAL A 300 5.78 -12.52 5.79
C VAL A 300 6.29 -12.74 7.22
N THR A 301 7.02 -11.78 7.80
CA THR A 301 7.54 -11.85 9.18
C THR A 301 6.42 -11.92 10.22
N VAL A 302 5.21 -11.44 9.92
CA VAL A 302 4.05 -11.51 10.81
C VAL A 302 3.73 -12.97 11.19
N ARG A 303 3.99 -13.94 10.31
CA ARG A 303 3.73 -15.37 10.56
C ARG A 303 4.40 -15.87 11.85
N THR A 304 5.62 -15.42 12.10
CA THR A 304 6.47 -15.87 13.21
C THR A 304 6.62 -14.82 14.30
N LYS A 305 5.80 -13.76 14.28
CA LYS A 305 5.84 -12.72 15.31
C LYS A 305 5.49 -13.32 16.67
N GLN A 306 6.33 -13.01 17.65
CA GLN A 306 6.11 -13.30 19.07
C GLN A 306 6.03 -11.95 19.80
N CYS A 307 5.00 -11.76 20.60
CA CYS A 307 4.75 -10.52 21.36
C CYS A 307 5.28 -10.71 22.78
N LEU A 308 6.58 -10.96 22.89
CA LEU A 308 7.29 -11.25 24.13
C LEU A 308 8.41 -10.23 24.33
N ALA A 309 8.53 -9.68 25.54
CA ALA A 309 9.59 -8.74 25.93
C ALA A 309 9.80 -7.60 24.90
N GLU A 310 8.70 -6.96 24.49
CA GLU A 310 8.72 -5.91 23.47
C GLU A 310 9.25 -4.59 24.05
N ASP A 311 10.01 -3.84 23.25
CA ASP A 311 10.54 -2.54 23.62
C ASP A 311 9.42 -1.48 23.57
N ASP A 312 8.86 -1.14 24.73
CA ASP A 312 7.80 -0.14 24.91
C ASP A 312 8.35 1.28 25.17
N SER A 313 9.42 1.66 24.46
CA SER A 313 10.08 2.97 24.63
C SER A 313 9.63 4.06 23.66
N LEU A 314 8.73 3.76 22.71
CA LEU A 314 8.27 4.75 21.73
C LEU A 314 7.26 5.70 22.37
N VAL A 315 7.70 6.94 22.59
CA VAL A 315 6.88 8.02 23.16
C VAL A 315 6.70 9.12 22.12
N LEU A 316 5.47 9.61 21.98
CA LEU A 316 5.16 10.77 21.13
C LEU A 316 5.70 12.05 21.76
N ASP A 317 6.26 12.92 20.91
CA ASP A 317 6.68 14.23 21.35
C ASP A 317 5.45 15.08 21.72
N PRO A 318 5.57 15.98 22.71
CA PRO A 318 4.47 16.85 23.09
C PRO A 318 4.04 17.70 21.88
N PRO A 319 2.73 18.03 21.76
CA PRO A 319 2.24 18.88 20.68
C PRO A 319 3.04 20.18 20.63
N GLN A 320 3.60 20.50 19.48
CA GLN A 320 4.24 21.80 19.30
C GLN A 320 3.17 22.90 19.32
N PRO A 321 3.47 24.07 19.90
CA PRO A 321 2.53 25.20 19.90
C PRO A 321 2.17 25.57 18.47
N GLU A 322 0.89 25.92 18.25
CA GLU A 322 0.41 26.37 16.95
C GLU A 322 1.22 27.58 16.49
N VAL A 323 2.13 27.36 15.54
CA VAL A 323 2.87 28.44 14.89
C VAL A 323 1.89 29.16 13.97
N VAL A 324 1.82 30.48 14.09
CA VAL A 324 1.03 31.34 13.20
C VAL A 324 1.36 30.98 11.76
N VAL A 325 0.41 30.38 11.05
CA VAL A 325 0.60 29.98 9.66
C VAL A 325 0.76 31.26 8.85
N PRO A 326 1.93 31.50 8.21
CA PRO A 326 2.10 32.68 7.38
C PRO A 326 1.06 32.67 6.26
N VAL A 327 0.50 33.84 5.94
CA VAL A 327 -0.44 33.99 4.83
C VAL A 327 0.26 33.56 3.55
N ARG A 328 -0.18 32.42 3.01
CA ARG A 328 0.39 31.88 1.78
C ARG A 328 -0.20 32.60 0.57
N PRO A 329 0.59 32.87 -0.49
CA PRO A 329 0.06 33.45 -1.71
C PRO A 329 -0.98 32.51 -2.33
N ARG A 330 -1.91 33.07 -3.11
CA ARG A 330 -2.86 32.25 -3.88
C ARG A 330 -2.23 31.86 -5.22
N VAL A 331 -2.49 30.64 -5.65
CA VAL A 331 -2.04 30.04 -6.92
C VAL A 331 -3.24 29.66 -7.76
N SER A 332 -3.17 29.96 -9.05
CA SER A 332 -4.23 29.67 -10.01
C SER A 332 -4.14 28.22 -10.51
N VAL A 333 -5.24 27.50 -10.48
CA VAL A 333 -5.33 26.11 -10.93
C VAL A 333 -6.36 26.02 -12.05
N SER A 334 -5.94 25.50 -13.21
CA SER A 334 -6.84 25.13 -14.30
C SER A 334 -7.17 23.65 -14.19
N LEU A 335 -8.44 23.31 -13.99
CA LEU A 335 -8.91 21.94 -13.93
C LEU A 335 -9.67 21.56 -15.20
N SER A 336 -9.21 20.52 -15.88
CA SER A 336 -9.91 19.90 -17.00
C SER A 336 -10.48 18.55 -16.56
N VAL A 337 -11.78 18.36 -16.77
CA VAL A 337 -12.48 17.09 -16.54
C VAL A 337 -12.83 16.49 -17.88
N VAL A 338 -12.29 15.31 -18.18
CA VAL A 338 -12.55 14.57 -19.41
C VAL A 338 -13.41 13.35 -19.07
N ASN A 339 -14.63 13.34 -19.59
CA ASN A 339 -15.59 12.25 -19.37
C ASN A 339 -15.20 10.99 -20.18
N SER A 340 -15.92 9.88 -20.02
CA SER A 340 -15.61 8.64 -20.74
C SER A 340 -15.80 8.71 -22.27
N GLU A 341 -16.60 9.68 -22.75
CA GLU A 341 -16.82 9.95 -24.18
C GLU A 341 -15.76 10.90 -24.78
N GLY A 342 -14.85 11.42 -23.94
CA GLY A 342 -13.82 12.37 -24.35
C GLY A 342 -14.26 13.84 -24.35
N ALA A 343 -15.48 14.15 -23.90
CA ALA A 343 -15.93 15.52 -23.72
C ALA A 343 -15.19 16.18 -22.55
N GLU A 344 -14.68 17.40 -22.79
CA GLU A 344 -13.86 18.15 -21.85
C GLU A 344 -14.65 19.32 -21.24
N SER A 345 -14.65 19.41 -19.90
CA SER A 345 -15.16 20.56 -19.14
C SER A 345 -14.01 21.22 -18.41
N SER A 346 -13.87 22.55 -18.55
CA SER A 346 -12.77 23.31 -17.94
C SER A 346 -13.27 24.22 -16.83
N TYR A 347 -12.50 24.28 -15.75
CA TYR A 347 -12.75 25.08 -14.56
C TYR A 347 -11.47 25.79 -14.13
N SER A 348 -11.61 26.90 -13.40
CA SER A 348 -10.47 27.66 -12.87
C SER A 348 -10.77 28.14 -11.46
N VAL A 349 -9.79 28.05 -10.57
CA VAL A 349 -9.92 28.51 -9.18
C VAL A 349 -8.57 28.97 -8.64
N GLU A 350 -8.60 29.90 -7.68
CA GLU A 350 -7.41 30.31 -6.93
C GLU A 350 -7.44 29.76 -5.50
N VAL A 351 -6.42 28.99 -5.14
CA VAL A 351 -6.28 28.38 -3.81
C VAL A 351 -5.00 28.84 -3.13
N PRO A 352 -4.92 28.87 -1.79
CA PRO A 352 -3.64 29.09 -1.11
C PRO A 352 -2.57 28.09 -1.56
N GLN A 353 -1.33 28.55 -1.68
CA GLN A 353 -0.19 27.69 -2.01
C GLN A 353 -0.05 26.55 -0.97
N GLY A 354 0.14 25.33 -1.44
CA GLY A 354 0.22 24.12 -0.62
C GLY A 354 -1.14 23.50 -0.26
N SER A 355 -2.25 24.04 -0.77
CA SER A 355 -3.56 23.37 -0.71
C SER A 355 -3.53 22.01 -1.41
N SER A 356 -4.31 21.05 -0.93
CA SER A 356 -4.46 19.75 -1.61
C SER A 356 -5.32 19.87 -2.86
N LEU A 357 -5.19 18.91 -3.79
CA LEU A 357 -6.12 18.80 -4.91
C LEU A 357 -7.57 18.61 -4.43
N LEU A 358 -7.80 17.92 -3.31
CA LEU A 358 -9.11 17.79 -2.68
C LEU A 358 -9.69 19.17 -2.32
N HIS A 359 -8.87 20.06 -1.75
CA HIS A 359 -9.30 21.42 -1.45
C HIS A 359 -9.67 22.20 -2.71
N VAL A 360 -8.93 22.02 -3.82
CA VAL A 360 -9.29 22.58 -5.14
C VAL A 360 -10.68 22.11 -5.57
N LEU A 361 -10.98 20.80 -5.47
CA LEU A 361 -12.29 20.26 -5.83
C LEU A 361 -13.40 20.80 -4.91
N GLU A 362 -13.14 20.96 -3.62
CA GLU A 362 -14.10 21.50 -2.65
C GLU A 362 -14.41 22.99 -2.91
N GLN A 363 -13.39 23.78 -3.25
CA GLN A 363 -13.57 25.19 -3.66
C GLN A 363 -14.38 25.30 -4.97
N LEU A 364 -14.09 24.45 -5.96
CA LEU A 364 -14.86 24.43 -7.20
C LEU A 364 -16.32 24.02 -6.97
N ALA A 365 -16.57 23.00 -6.15
CA ALA A 365 -17.93 22.51 -5.90
C ALA A 365 -18.81 23.50 -5.14
N SER A 366 -18.21 24.37 -4.33
CA SER A 366 -18.92 25.41 -3.57
C SER A 366 -19.09 26.72 -4.36
N GLY A 367 -18.15 27.06 -5.24
CA GLY A 367 -18.11 28.35 -5.92
C GLY A 367 -18.47 28.34 -7.41
N THR A 368 -18.50 27.18 -8.05
CA THR A 368 -18.66 27.07 -9.52
C THR A 368 -19.88 26.26 -9.90
N THR A 369 -20.83 26.89 -10.59
CA THR A 369 -22.01 26.20 -11.12
C THR A 369 -21.59 25.12 -12.13
N GLY A 370 -22.11 23.91 -11.96
CA GLY A 370 -21.86 22.80 -12.88
C GLY A 370 -20.60 21.98 -12.58
N PHE A 371 -19.86 22.27 -11.52
CA PHE A 371 -18.84 21.34 -10.99
C PHE A 371 -19.40 20.56 -9.80
N THR A 372 -19.38 19.24 -9.88
CA THR A 372 -19.71 18.37 -8.74
C THR A 372 -18.72 17.22 -8.65
N PHE A 373 -18.50 16.70 -7.45
CA PHE A 373 -17.71 15.48 -7.27
C PHE A 373 -18.16 14.72 -6.03
N THR A 374 -17.88 13.42 -6.00
CA THR A 374 -18.08 12.56 -4.83
C THR A 374 -16.82 11.76 -4.53
N LYS A 375 -16.64 11.45 -3.25
CA LYS A 375 -15.50 10.68 -2.74
C LYS A 375 -15.98 9.49 -1.92
N GLU A 376 -15.24 8.39 -1.99
CA GLU A 376 -15.40 7.20 -1.16
C GLU A 376 -14.23 7.10 -0.17
N SER A 377 -14.47 6.55 1.01
CA SER A 377 -13.41 6.33 1.99
C SER A 377 -12.58 5.10 1.60
N SER A 378 -11.26 5.19 1.74
CA SER A 378 -10.33 4.08 1.53
C SER A 378 -9.22 4.09 2.56
N LEU A 379 -8.45 2.99 2.65
CA LEU A 379 -7.25 2.94 3.51
C LEU A 379 -6.19 3.98 3.12
N TRP A 380 -6.20 4.44 1.87
CA TRP A 380 -5.30 5.49 1.35
C TRP A 380 -5.85 6.90 1.53
N GLY A 381 -7.04 7.07 2.12
CA GLY A 381 -7.76 8.33 2.20
C GLY A 381 -8.90 8.43 1.18
N PRO A 382 -9.40 9.65 0.88
CA PRO A 382 -10.55 9.83 0.01
C PRO A 382 -10.23 9.47 -1.45
N PHE A 383 -10.97 8.50 -1.98
CA PHE A 383 -10.90 8.05 -3.36
C PHE A 383 -11.97 8.75 -4.21
N LEU A 384 -11.57 9.36 -5.33
CA LEU A 384 -12.48 10.07 -6.21
C LEU A 384 -13.37 9.09 -6.98
N SER A 385 -14.69 9.10 -6.72
CA SER A 385 -15.61 8.11 -7.29
C SER A 385 -16.53 8.67 -8.38
N ALA A 386 -16.93 9.95 -8.29
CA ALA A 386 -17.69 10.60 -9.35
C ALA A 386 -17.25 12.06 -9.56
N VAL A 387 -17.36 12.53 -10.80
CA VAL A 387 -17.17 13.93 -11.18
C VAL A 387 -18.25 14.30 -12.19
N ASN A 388 -18.89 15.46 -12.01
CA ASN A 388 -19.96 15.98 -12.86
C ASN A 388 -21.10 14.97 -13.12
N GLY A 389 -21.46 14.20 -12.10
CA GLY A 389 -22.50 13.17 -12.18
C GLY A 389 -22.08 11.86 -12.85
N GLU A 390 -20.90 11.78 -13.47
CA GLU A 390 -20.38 10.52 -14.00
C GLU A 390 -19.62 9.76 -12.91
N GLN A 391 -19.97 8.48 -12.72
CA GLN A 391 -19.30 7.62 -11.77
C GLN A 391 -18.26 6.73 -12.47
N ALA A 392 -17.12 6.54 -11.82
CA ALA A 392 -16.12 5.57 -12.20
C ALA A 392 -16.08 4.48 -11.13
N ARG A 393 -16.40 3.24 -11.52
CA ARG A 393 -16.52 2.10 -10.61
C ARG A 393 -15.58 0.99 -11.02
N GLN A 394 -15.08 0.25 -10.03
CA GLN A 394 -14.29 -0.96 -10.25
C GLN A 394 -15.08 -2.03 -11.02
N SER A 395 -16.39 -2.17 -10.77
CA SER A 395 -17.27 -3.09 -11.51
C SER A 395 -17.25 -2.83 -13.01
N ASP A 396 -17.15 -1.56 -13.39
CA ASP A 396 -17.17 -1.09 -14.77
C ASP A 396 -15.75 -0.96 -15.34
N ARG A 397 -14.73 -1.30 -14.53
CA ARG A 397 -13.30 -1.15 -14.84
C ARG A 397 -12.93 0.26 -15.26
N ARG A 398 -13.56 1.24 -14.62
CA ARG A 398 -13.32 2.66 -14.84
C ARG A 398 -12.81 3.31 -13.56
N TYR A 399 -11.93 4.28 -13.73
CA TYR A 399 -11.42 5.11 -12.64
C TYR A 399 -11.13 6.52 -13.15
N TRP A 400 -11.06 7.47 -12.22
CA TRP A 400 -10.64 8.83 -12.51
C TRP A 400 -9.10 8.91 -12.47
N HIS A 401 -8.48 8.93 -13.66
CA HIS A 401 -7.04 9.15 -13.80
C HIS A 401 -6.70 10.62 -13.56
N LEU A 402 -5.70 10.86 -12.70
CA LEU A 402 -5.27 12.20 -12.33
C LEU A 402 -3.90 12.50 -12.95
N SER A 403 -3.76 13.67 -13.57
CA SER A 403 -2.49 14.14 -14.10
C SER A 403 -2.31 15.64 -13.90
N ALA A 404 -1.05 16.08 -13.78
CA ALA A 404 -0.66 17.48 -13.74
C ALA A 404 0.40 17.73 -14.82
N GLU A 405 0.22 18.78 -15.61
CA GLU A 405 1.16 19.16 -16.69
C GLU A 405 1.50 18.00 -17.65
N GLY A 406 0.51 17.13 -17.92
CA GLY A 406 0.66 15.96 -18.79
C GLY A 406 1.33 14.73 -18.15
N ALA A 407 1.77 14.82 -16.89
CA ALA A 407 2.31 13.69 -16.13
C ALA A 407 1.28 13.10 -15.17
N ALA A 408 1.18 11.77 -15.12
CA ALA A 408 0.32 11.07 -14.16
C ALA A 408 0.74 11.41 -12.72
N LEU A 409 -0.24 11.68 -11.85
CA LEU A 409 0.03 11.90 -10.44
C LEU A 409 0.39 10.59 -9.75
N THR A 410 1.35 10.66 -8.82
CA THR A 410 1.73 9.54 -7.95
C THR A 410 1.04 9.58 -6.59
N GLN A 411 0.21 10.59 -6.33
CA GLN A 411 -0.49 10.83 -5.07
C GLN A 411 -1.99 11.05 -5.31
N GLY A 412 -2.81 10.71 -4.31
CA GLY A 412 -4.26 10.93 -4.35
C GLY A 412 -4.65 12.39 -4.15
N ILE A 413 -5.94 12.68 -4.30
CA ILE A 413 -6.48 14.06 -4.24
C ILE A 413 -6.19 14.75 -2.90
N ASN A 414 -6.15 14.02 -1.78
CA ASN A 414 -5.87 14.61 -0.46
C ASN A 414 -4.38 14.97 -0.27
N ASP A 415 -3.52 14.23 -0.97
CA ASP A 415 -2.09 14.18 -0.69
C ASP A 415 -1.27 15.07 -1.62
N TYR A 416 -1.69 15.16 -2.88
CA TYR A 416 -1.07 16.00 -3.88
C TYR A 416 -1.27 17.48 -3.56
N LYS A 417 -0.17 18.25 -3.48
CA LYS A 417 -0.17 19.67 -3.10
C LYS A 417 0.02 20.58 -4.31
N ILE A 418 -0.70 21.69 -4.33
CA ILE A 418 -0.61 22.72 -5.36
C ILE A 418 0.44 23.76 -4.95
N GLU A 419 1.65 23.67 -5.51
CA GLU A 419 2.74 24.59 -5.18
C GLU A 419 2.89 25.77 -6.15
N THR A 420 2.52 25.55 -7.42
CA THR A 420 2.66 26.54 -8.49
C THR A 420 1.41 26.56 -9.35
N PRO A 421 1.19 27.62 -10.15
CA PRO A 421 0.12 27.61 -11.14
C PRO A 421 0.28 26.42 -12.09
N GLN A 422 -0.77 25.63 -12.25
CA GLN A 422 -0.71 24.40 -13.04
C GLN A 422 -2.07 23.97 -13.60
N LYS A 423 -2.02 23.15 -14.66
CA LYS A 423 -3.13 22.45 -15.26
C LYS A 423 -3.23 21.03 -14.70
N ILE A 424 -4.38 20.73 -14.08
CA ILE A 424 -4.77 19.40 -13.65
C ILE A 424 -5.77 18.83 -14.65
N VAL A 425 -5.60 17.56 -15.02
CA VAL A 425 -6.57 16.80 -15.82
C VAL A 425 -7.07 15.61 -15.02
N ILE A 426 -8.40 15.51 -14.90
CA ILE A 426 -9.13 14.39 -14.31
C ILE A 426 -9.88 13.69 -15.43
N LYS A 427 -9.44 12.49 -15.80
CA LYS A 427 -9.96 11.76 -16.95
C LYS A 427 -10.57 10.44 -16.57
N ASN A 428 -11.83 10.21 -16.93
CA ASN A 428 -12.47 8.89 -16.76
C ASN A 428 -11.86 7.90 -17.76
N THR A 429 -11.15 6.89 -17.26
CA THR A 429 -10.36 5.95 -18.06
C THR A 429 -10.67 4.51 -17.67
N SER A 430 -10.60 3.60 -18.65
CA SER A 430 -10.77 2.15 -18.45
C SER A 430 -9.42 1.40 -18.37
N TYR A 431 -9.40 0.22 -17.72
CA TYR A 431 -8.22 -0.65 -17.61
C TYR A 431 -8.49 -2.14 -17.79
#